data_AF-A0A8T4GL57-F1
#
_entry.id   AF-A0A8T4GL57-F1
#
_cell.length_a   1.000
_cell.length_b   1.000
_cell.length_c   1.000
_cell.angle_alpha   90.00
_cell.angle_beta   90.00
_cell.angle_gamma   90.00
#
_symmetry.space_group_name_H-M   'P 1'
#
loop_
_entity.id
_entity.type
_entity.pdbx_description
1 polymer ?
#
loop_
_entity_poly.entity_id
_entity_poly.type
_entity_poly.pdbx_seq_one_letter_code
_entity_poly.pdbx_strand_id
1 'polypeptide(L)'
;MPDETLPDDVPAGGRLDRTTMRTLGRRAATHPLVDSWAFEPDSISPRSLVISLDATAYPDAVDTARIDIHWFVTNDYYVHYIETRGTSRYQCRWDRHPKTDAPRTHVHPPPDAGDAEPSPLGSHHLDVLFTVLDHVSGRVETLHDEVGSSG
;
A
#
# COMPACT_ATOMS: atom_id res chain seq x y z
N MET A 1 -9.62 19.45 -36.05
CA MET A 1 -10.01 18.74 -34.82
C MET A 1 -8.77 18.01 -34.36
N PRO A 2 -8.04 18.46 -33.34
CA PRO A 2 -6.99 17.64 -32.79
C PRO A 2 -7.64 16.52 -31.96
N ASP A 3 -7.15 15.32 -32.20
CA ASP A 3 -7.40 14.11 -31.44
C ASP A 3 -6.83 14.34 -30.03
N GLU A 4 -7.70 14.45 -29.03
CA GLU A 4 -7.30 14.55 -27.63
C GLU A 4 -6.86 13.15 -27.18
N THR A 5 -5.57 12.84 -27.36
CA THR A 5 -4.93 11.76 -26.61
C THR A 5 -5.00 12.12 -25.13
N LEU A 6 -6.03 11.62 -24.46
CA LEU A 6 -6.14 11.65 -23.01
C LEU A 6 -4.88 10.97 -22.42
N PRO A 7 -4.21 11.57 -21.44
CA PRO A 7 -3.08 10.93 -20.78
C PRO A 7 -3.54 9.62 -20.12
N ASP A 8 -2.72 8.57 -20.22
CA ASP A 8 -2.89 7.25 -19.59
C ASP A 8 -2.96 7.27 -18.05
N ASP A 9 -3.03 8.44 -17.42
CA ASP A 9 -2.95 8.67 -15.97
C ASP A 9 -4.25 9.23 -15.35
N VAL A 10 -5.41 8.86 -15.89
CA VAL A 10 -6.63 8.89 -15.07
C VAL A 10 -6.60 7.59 -14.27
N PRO A 11 -6.52 7.59 -12.92
CA PRO A 11 -6.54 6.34 -12.17
C PRO A 11 -7.83 5.60 -12.53
N ALA A 12 -7.68 4.47 -13.22
CA ALA A 12 -8.77 3.71 -13.82
C ALA A 12 -9.79 3.19 -12.79
N GLY A 13 -9.59 3.46 -11.50
CA GLY A 13 -10.41 3.00 -10.37
C GLY A 13 -11.74 3.73 -10.17
N GLY A 14 -11.99 4.90 -10.77
CA GLY A 14 -13.28 5.58 -10.59
C GLY A 14 -13.51 6.12 -9.16
N ARG A 15 -14.72 5.99 -8.61
CA ARG A 15 -15.09 6.59 -7.30
C ARG A 15 -14.48 5.79 -6.14
N LEU A 16 -13.82 6.48 -5.21
CA LEU A 16 -13.33 5.88 -3.96
C LEU A 16 -14.49 5.35 -3.10
N ASP A 17 -14.31 4.14 -2.57
CA ASP A 17 -15.20 3.54 -1.59
C ASP A 17 -14.73 3.90 -0.17
N ARG A 18 -15.21 5.06 0.29
CA ARG A 18 -14.95 5.58 1.63
C ARG A 18 -15.37 4.63 2.75
N THR A 19 -16.43 3.84 2.53
CA THR A 19 -16.93 2.92 3.56
C THR A 19 -15.95 1.77 3.72
N THR A 20 -15.51 1.18 2.60
CA THR A 20 -14.47 0.15 2.61
C THR A 20 -13.17 0.65 3.20
N MET A 21 -12.68 1.82 2.78
CA MET A 21 -11.44 2.38 3.35
C MET A 21 -11.57 2.64 4.86
N ARG A 22 -12.72 3.11 5.35
CA ARG A 22 -12.94 3.27 6.80
C ARG A 22 -12.89 1.94 7.55
N THR A 23 -13.44 0.88 6.96
CA THR A 23 -13.35 -0.48 7.50
C THR A 23 -11.91 -0.98 7.53
N LEU A 24 -11.16 -0.76 6.45
CA LEU A 24 -9.74 -1.10 6.36
C LEU A 24 -8.93 -0.41 7.46
N GLY A 25 -9.07 0.90 7.63
CA GLY A 25 -8.37 1.65 8.69
C GLY A 25 -8.71 1.13 10.09
N ARG A 26 -10.01 0.95 10.39
CA ARG A 26 -10.46 0.39 11.68
C ARG A 26 -9.90 -1.00 11.96
N ARG A 27 -9.80 -1.85 10.93
CA ARG A 27 -9.28 -3.20 11.08
C ARG A 27 -7.76 -3.20 11.19
N ALA A 28 -7.07 -2.34 10.45
CA ALA A 28 -5.62 -2.15 10.54
C ALA A 28 -5.20 -1.76 11.97
N ALA A 29 -5.95 -0.89 12.63
CA ALA A 29 -5.69 -0.47 14.03
C ALA A 29 -5.76 -1.62 15.06
N THR A 30 -6.16 -2.83 14.67
CA THR A 30 -6.10 -4.02 15.54
C THR A 30 -4.79 -4.81 15.40
N HIS A 31 -3.93 -4.43 14.46
CA HIS A 31 -2.64 -5.06 14.20
C HIS A 31 -1.54 -4.38 15.03
N PRO A 32 -0.61 -5.13 15.66
CA PRO A 32 0.39 -4.56 16.56
C PRO A 32 1.38 -3.59 15.90
N LEU A 33 1.65 -3.73 14.60
CA LEU A 33 2.52 -2.80 13.85
C LEU A 33 1.85 -1.46 13.51
N VAL A 34 0.55 -1.32 13.71
CA VAL A 34 -0.19 -0.11 13.30
C VAL A 34 -0.29 0.83 14.48
N ASP A 35 0.31 2.01 14.35
CA ASP A 35 0.18 3.10 15.32
C ASP A 35 -1.17 3.83 15.14
N SER A 36 -1.46 4.24 13.91
CA SER A 36 -2.64 5.06 13.62
C SER A 36 -3.06 4.96 12.15
N TRP A 37 -4.24 5.48 11.84
CA TRP A 37 -4.70 5.64 10.46
C TRP A 37 -5.50 6.93 10.31
N ALA A 38 -5.43 7.52 9.12
CA ALA A 38 -6.12 8.75 8.78
C ALA A 38 -6.59 8.74 7.32
N PHE A 39 -7.58 9.58 7.05
CA PHE A 39 -7.93 9.94 5.68
C PHE A 39 -7.17 11.19 5.27
N GLU A 40 -6.58 11.17 4.07
CA GLU A 40 -5.84 12.30 3.51
C GLU A 40 -6.59 12.91 2.32
N PRO A 41 -6.65 14.24 2.16
CA PRO A 41 -6.14 15.24 3.10
C PRO A 41 -7.00 15.36 4.36
N ASP A 42 -8.25 14.91 4.30
CA ASP A 42 -9.18 14.93 5.43
C ASP A 42 -10.30 13.91 5.28
N SER A 43 -11.07 13.73 6.35
CA SER A 43 -12.20 12.79 6.40
C SER A 43 -13.45 13.23 5.61
N ILE A 44 -13.53 14.51 5.20
CA ILE A 44 -14.68 15.08 4.49
C ILE A 44 -14.58 14.71 3.00
N SER A 45 -13.42 14.93 2.40
CA SER A 45 -13.10 14.68 1.00
C SER A 45 -11.82 13.84 0.84
N PRO A 46 -11.82 12.59 1.34
CA PRO A 46 -10.64 11.73 1.30
C PRO A 46 -10.25 11.38 -0.13
N ARG A 47 -8.94 11.36 -0.37
CA ARG A 47 -8.28 10.87 -1.57
C ARG A 47 -7.58 9.54 -1.33
N SER A 48 -7.11 9.30 -0.11
CA SER A 48 -6.53 8.03 0.31
C SER A 48 -6.80 7.76 1.78
N LEU A 49 -6.64 6.49 2.16
CA LEU A 49 -6.42 6.06 3.53
C LEU A 49 -4.91 5.91 3.75
N VAL A 50 -4.37 6.52 4.79
CA VAL A 50 -2.99 6.33 5.21
C VAL A 50 -2.98 5.58 6.53
N ILE A 51 -2.19 4.51 6.62
CA ILE A 51 -1.91 3.74 7.83
C ILE A 51 -0.47 4.05 8.23
N SER A 52 -0.28 4.72 9.37
CA SER A 52 1.03 4.96 9.96
C SER A 52 1.45 3.73 10.75
N LEU A 53 2.67 3.26 10.50
CA LEU A 53 3.23 2.12 11.21
C LEU A 53 4.06 2.61 12.40
N ASP A 54 4.07 1.81 13.46
CA ASP A 54 4.80 2.11 14.68
C ASP A 54 6.31 2.15 14.39
N ALA A 55 6.91 3.34 14.44
CA ALA A 55 8.33 3.53 14.19
C ALA A 55 9.20 2.74 15.18
N THR A 56 8.71 2.47 16.40
CA THR A 56 9.46 1.72 17.42
C THR A 56 9.56 0.22 17.09
N ALA A 57 8.74 -0.28 16.16
CA ALA A 57 8.84 -1.65 15.67
C ALA A 57 9.99 -1.84 14.67
N TYR A 58 10.51 -0.76 14.09
CA TYR A 58 11.57 -0.80 13.08
C TYR A 58 12.96 -0.52 13.68
N PRO A 59 14.06 -1.02 13.08
CA PRO A 59 15.40 -0.55 13.43
C PRO A 59 15.64 0.92 13.05
N ASP A 60 16.60 1.57 13.72
CA ASP A 60 16.96 2.99 13.55
C ASP A 60 17.27 3.42 12.10
N ALA A 61 17.57 2.47 11.20
CA ALA A 61 17.81 2.75 9.79
C ALA A 61 16.54 3.14 9.00
N VAL A 62 15.34 2.96 9.58
CA VAL A 62 14.06 3.34 8.98
C VAL A 62 13.48 4.53 9.74
N ASP A 63 13.39 5.69 9.07
CA ASP A 63 12.91 6.93 9.71
C ASP A 63 11.39 6.92 9.90
N THR A 64 10.66 6.46 8.88
CA THR A 64 9.19 6.35 8.89
C THR A 64 8.75 5.20 8.01
N ALA A 65 7.62 4.59 8.33
CA ALA A 65 6.97 3.57 7.51
C ALA A 65 5.45 3.77 7.50
N ARG A 66 4.83 3.57 6.34
CA ARG A 66 3.37 3.72 6.17
C ARG A 66 2.83 2.88 5.03
N ILE A 67 1.50 2.73 5.02
CA ILE A 67 0.75 2.11 3.92
C ILE A 67 -0.29 3.11 3.41
N ASP A 68 -0.21 3.46 2.13
CA ASP A 68 -1.18 4.32 1.45
C ASP A 68 -2.16 3.43 0.66
N ILE A 69 -3.46 3.57 0.90
CA ILE A 69 -4.52 2.75 0.31
C ILE A 69 -5.51 3.61 -0.46
N HIS A 70 -5.75 3.22 -1.71
CA HIS A 70 -6.88 3.66 -2.52
C HIS A 70 -7.76 2.44 -2.78
N TRP A 71 -9.02 2.49 -2.35
CA TRP A 71 -9.99 1.45 -2.65
C TRP A 71 -11.18 2.04 -3.38
N PHE A 72 -11.61 1.40 -4.45
CA PHE A 72 -12.66 1.90 -5.32
C PHE A 72 -13.93 1.06 -5.26
N VAL A 73 -15.06 1.66 -5.63
CA VAL A 73 -16.37 0.97 -5.65
C VAL A 73 -16.43 -0.18 -6.67
N THR A 74 -15.48 -0.24 -7.59
CA THR A 74 -15.29 -1.34 -8.56
C THR A 74 -14.52 -2.54 -7.96
N ASN A 75 -14.11 -2.42 -6.68
CA ASN A 75 -13.14 -3.28 -5.99
C ASN A 75 -11.75 -3.30 -6.62
N ASP A 76 -11.44 -2.32 -7.47
CA ASP A 76 -10.06 -2.01 -7.83
C ASP A 76 -9.38 -1.33 -6.64
N TYR A 77 -8.06 -1.46 -6.57
CA TYR A 77 -7.29 -0.88 -5.48
C TYR A 77 -5.83 -0.62 -5.86
N TYR A 78 -5.22 0.27 -5.09
CA TYR A 78 -3.79 0.47 -5.01
C TYR A 78 -3.42 0.47 -3.52
N VAL A 79 -2.48 -0.39 -3.12
CA VAL A 79 -1.94 -0.44 -1.76
C VAL A 79 -0.43 -0.25 -1.86
N HIS A 80 0.11 0.79 -1.24
CA HIS A 80 1.52 1.16 -1.38
C HIS A 80 2.17 1.21 0.00
N TYR A 81 3.03 0.24 0.27
CA TYR A 81 3.91 0.26 1.44
C TYR A 81 5.16 1.09 1.13
N ILE A 82 5.52 2.02 2.02
CA ILE A 82 6.63 2.94 1.86
C ILE A 82 7.38 3.05 3.17
N GLU A 83 8.71 2.95 3.08
CA GLU A 83 9.64 3.31 4.14
C GLU A 83 10.55 4.45 3.66
N THR A 84 10.83 5.41 4.54
CA THR A 84 11.87 6.43 4.32
C THR A 84 13.13 6.06 5.08
N ARG A 85 14.29 6.13 4.42
CA ARG A 85 15.60 5.76 4.98
C ARG A 85 16.65 6.79 4.55
N GLY A 86 16.80 7.87 5.29
CA GLY A 86 17.58 9.05 4.93
C GLY A 86 17.13 9.62 3.58
N THR A 87 17.99 9.50 2.56
CA THR A 87 17.70 9.95 1.19
C THR A 87 17.13 8.85 0.28
N SER A 88 17.03 7.62 0.78
CA SER A 88 16.54 6.46 0.04
C SER A 88 15.12 6.05 0.49
N ARG A 89 14.49 5.18 -0.29
CA ARG A 89 13.17 4.61 0.01
C ARG A 89 13.18 3.11 -0.24
N TYR A 90 12.40 2.41 0.57
CA TYR A 90 11.99 1.04 0.30
C TYR A 90 10.49 1.06 0.06
N GLN A 91 10.01 0.43 -1.01
CA GLN A 91 8.60 0.45 -1.36
C GLN A 91 8.15 -0.83 -2.05
N CYS A 92 6.92 -1.24 -1.77
CA CYS A 92 6.23 -2.37 -2.39
C CYS A 92 4.79 -1.95 -2.65
N ARG A 93 4.20 -2.37 -3.77
CA ARG A 93 2.86 -1.93 -4.15
C ARG A 93 2.02 -3.07 -4.70
N TRP A 94 0.77 -3.19 -4.25
CA TRP A 94 -0.21 -4.15 -4.73
C TRP A 94 -1.33 -3.44 -5.45
N ASP A 95 -1.59 -3.90 -6.66
CA ASP A 95 -2.50 -3.26 -7.59
C ASP A 95 -3.54 -4.24 -8.08
N ARG A 96 -4.77 -3.75 -8.18
CA ARG A 96 -5.82 -4.41 -8.93
C ARG A 96 -6.54 -3.36 -9.77
N HIS A 97 -6.39 -3.43 -11.08
CA HIS A 97 -7.09 -2.54 -12.01
C HIS A 97 -7.24 -3.19 -13.40
N PRO A 98 -8.18 -2.72 -14.25
CA PRO A 98 -8.28 -3.20 -15.63
C PRO A 98 -6.95 -2.97 -16.38
N LYS A 99 -6.45 -4.01 -17.07
CA LYS A 99 -5.30 -3.93 -17.97
C LYS A 99 -5.52 -4.90 -19.12
N THR A 100 -5.30 -4.44 -20.35
CA THR A 100 -5.59 -5.21 -21.57
C THR A 100 -4.65 -6.42 -21.72
N ASP A 101 -3.37 -6.23 -21.39
CA ASP A 101 -2.30 -7.20 -21.70
C ASP A 101 -1.58 -7.74 -20.46
N ALA A 102 -2.17 -7.62 -19.27
CA ALA A 102 -1.56 -8.12 -18.03
C ALA A 102 -2.59 -8.66 -17.03
N PRO A 103 -2.16 -9.49 -16.06
CA PRO A 103 -3.02 -9.89 -14.96
C PRO A 103 -3.61 -8.67 -14.26
N ARG A 104 -4.94 -8.70 -14.07
CA ARG A 104 -5.69 -7.61 -13.40
C ARG A 104 -5.11 -7.28 -12.03
N THR A 105 -4.68 -8.31 -11.30
CA THR A 105 -4.00 -8.18 -10.01
C THR A 105 -2.51 -8.42 -10.19
N HIS A 106 -1.68 -7.50 -9.71
CA HIS A 106 -0.23 -7.60 -9.74
C HIS A 106 0.40 -6.93 -8.53
N VAL A 107 1.66 -7.27 -8.28
CA VAL A 107 2.51 -6.66 -7.26
C VAL A 107 3.72 -6.03 -7.94
N HIS A 108 4.07 -4.83 -7.53
CA HIS A 108 5.33 -4.17 -7.82
C HIS A 108 6.27 -4.48 -6.65
N PRO A 109 7.25 -5.36 -6.83
CA PRO A 109 8.05 -5.88 -5.74
C PRO A 109 9.00 -4.81 -5.16
N PRO A 110 9.44 -4.99 -3.91
CA PRO A 110 10.50 -4.18 -3.35
C PRO A 110 11.86 -4.44 -4.02
N PRO A 111 12.84 -3.54 -3.83
CA PRO A 111 12.84 -2.38 -2.93
C PRO A 111 12.27 -1.09 -3.52
N ASP A 112 12.03 -1.05 -4.83
CA ASP A 112 11.77 0.18 -5.57
C ASP A 112 10.41 0.20 -6.27
N ALA A 113 9.54 -0.78 -5.99
CA ALA A 113 8.26 -0.99 -6.68
C ALA A 113 8.48 -1.09 -8.20
N GLY A 114 9.44 -1.95 -8.57
CA GLY A 114 9.89 -2.18 -9.96
C GLY A 114 8.86 -2.90 -10.83
N ASP A 115 9.31 -3.75 -11.75
CA ASP A 115 8.43 -4.39 -12.73
C ASP A 115 7.31 -5.23 -12.10
N ALA A 116 6.10 -5.09 -12.63
CA ALA A 116 4.92 -5.76 -12.10
C ALA A 116 4.96 -7.28 -12.30
N GLU A 117 4.67 -8.01 -11.23
CA GLU A 117 4.55 -9.47 -11.20
C GLU A 117 3.11 -9.91 -10.90
N PRO A 118 2.64 -11.07 -11.38
CA PRO A 118 1.31 -11.57 -11.07
C PRO A 118 1.10 -11.75 -9.56
N SER A 119 -0.05 -11.31 -9.05
CA SER A 119 -0.41 -11.49 -7.64
C SER A 119 -1.65 -12.38 -7.50
N PRO A 120 -1.69 -13.30 -6.53
CA PRO A 120 -2.86 -14.13 -6.25
C PRO A 120 -3.99 -13.35 -5.54
N LEU A 121 -3.76 -12.09 -5.15
CA LEU A 121 -4.73 -11.31 -4.40
C LEU A 121 -6.05 -11.11 -5.17
N GLY A 122 -7.14 -11.41 -4.48
CA GLY A 122 -8.50 -11.19 -4.97
C GLY A 122 -9.01 -9.78 -4.65
N SER A 123 -10.32 -9.62 -4.67
CA SER A 123 -11.00 -8.36 -4.37
C SER A 123 -11.55 -8.27 -2.94
N HIS A 124 -11.27 -9.24 -2.07
CA HIS A 124 -11.74 -9.21 -0.69
C HIS A 124 -10.84 -8.29 0.14
N HIS A 125 -11.38 -7.12 0.52
CA HIS A 125 -10.66 -6.05 1.21
C HIS A 125 -9.85 -6.47 2.44
N LEU A 126 -10.37 -7.37 3.30
CA LEU A 126 -9.66 -7.82 4.49
C LEU A 126 -8.54 -8.80 4.15
N ASP A 127 -8.71 -9.62 3.12
CA ASP A 127 -7.66 -10.56 2.70
C ASP A 127 -6.47 -9.77 2.14
N VAL A 128 -6.75 -8.73 1.34
CA VAL A 128 -5.72 -7.78 0.86
C VAL A 128 -5.02 -7.10 2.04
N LEU A 129 -5.78 -6.54 2.99
CA LEU A 129 -5.21 -5.86 4.15
C LEU A 129 -4.27 -6.75 4.96
N PHE A 130 -4.71 -7.95 5.33
CA PHE A 130 -3.92 -8.83 6.17
C PHE A 130 -2.73 -9.43 5.43
N THR A 131 -2.87 -9.72 4.13
CA THR A 131 -1.70 -10.15 3.33
C THR A 131 -0.62 -9.07 3.28
N VAL A 132 -1.01 -7.79 3.16
CA VAL A 132 -0.07 -6.68 3.16
C VAL A 132 0.57 -6.50 4.53
N LEU A 133 -0.21 -6.56 5.62
CA LEU A 133 0.33 -6.45 6.99
C LEU A 133 1.26 -7.63 7.35
N ASP A 134 0.94 -8.84 6.90
CA ASP A 134 1.81 -10.01 7.07
C ASP A 134 3.14 -9.82 6.31
N HIS A 135 3.07 -9.29 5.08
CA HIS A 135 4.29 -8.95 4.30
C HIS A 135 5.15 -7.90 5.01
N VAL A 136 4.52 -6.84 5.55
CA VAL A 136 5.22 -5.80 6.31
C VAL A 136 5.82 -6.37 7.59
N SER A 137 5.12 -7.27 8.28
CA SER A 137 5.65 -7.93 9.48
C SER A 137 6.90 -8.75 9.18
N GLY A 138 6.88 -9.56 8.11
CA GLY A 138 8.06 -10.30 7.67
C GLY A 138 9.22 -9.38 7.26
N ARG A 139 8.93 -8.20 6.68
CA ARG A 139 9.98 -7.21 6.38
C ARG A 139 10.62 -6.66 7.65
N VAL A 140 9.83 -6.34 8.68
CA VAL A 140 10.34 -5.88 9.98
C VAL A 140 11.24 -6.94 10.61
N GLU A 141 10.82 -8.20 10.63
CA GLU A 141 11.62 -9.31 11.14
C GLU A 141 12.97 -9.43 10.40
N THR A 142 12.92 -9.43 9.07
CA THR A 142 14.13 -9.49 8.22
C THR A 142 15.10 -8.33 8.52
N LEU A 143 14.57 -7.13 8.77
CA LEU A 143 15.38 -5.96 9.10
C LEU A 143 16.12 -6.10 10.42
N HIS A 144 15.49 -6.68 11.43
CA HIS A 144 16.15 -6.95 12.72
C HIS A 144 17.22 -8.05 12.58
N ASP A 145 16.97 -9.08 11.76
CA ASP A 145 17.95 -10.13 11.48
C ASP A 145 19.19 -9.59 10.73
N GLU A 146 19.01 -8.67 9.78
CA GLU A 146 20.10 -8.00 9.05
C GLU A 146 20.98 -7.17 10.00
N VAL A 147 20.38 -6.45 10.95
CA VAL A 147 21.11 -5.68 11.98
C VAL A 147 21.84 -6.60 12.95
N GLY A 148 21.18 -7.67 13.41
CA GLY A 148 21.79 -8.66 14.31
C GLY A 148 22.93 -9.47 13.69
N SER A 149 22.89 -9.68 12.37
CA SER A 149 23.95 -10.38 11.61
C SER A 149 25.15 -9.49 11.25
N SER A 150 25.00 -8.17 11.39
CA SER A 150 26.04 -7.17 11.07
C SER A 150 26.85 -6.74 12.31
N GLY A 151 26.53 -7.28 13.49
CA GLY A 151 27.13 -6.95 14.79
C GLY A 151 28.17 -7.95 15.30
#